data_AF-A0A534TFT3-F1
#
_entry.id   AF-A0A534TFT3-F1
#
_cell.length_a   1.000
_cell.length_b   1.000
_cell.length_c   1.000
_cell.angle_alpha   90.00
_cell.angle_beta   90.00
_cell.angle_gamma   90.00
#
_symmetry.space_group_name_H-M   'P 1'
#
loop_
_entity.id
_entity.type
_entity.pdbx_description
1 polymer ?
#
loop_
_entity_poly.entity_id
_entity_poly.type
_entity_poly.pdbx_seq_one_letter_code
_entity_poly.pdbx_strand_id
1 'polypeptide(L)'
;MPPYAIGVDIGGTFTDCFLTDGVRGWRGKAPTTPGALADGLVAALEAAAADRGVPLREVLAATTHFALATTAITNCLAERAGAPTGLLVTRGFTDLWTMARGHRHRS
;
A
#
# COMPACT_ATOMS: atom_id res chain seq x y z
N MET A 1 -19.76 -15.26 -13.72
CA MET A 1 -18.50 -14.69 -14.23
C MET A 1 -17.36 -15.58 -13.77
N PRO A 2 -16.28 -15.74 -14.56
CA PRO A 2 -15.03 -16.30 -14.02
C PRO A 2 -14.58 -15.49 -12.81
N PRO A 3 -14.00 -16.13 -11.78
CA PRO A 3 -13.59 -15.44 -10.57
C PRO A 3 -12.46 -14.44 -10.89
N TYR A 4 -12.50 -13.27 -10.28
CA TYR A 4 -11.43 -12.29 -10.40
C TYR A 4 -10.36 -12.46 -9.35
N ALA A 5 -9.15 -12.06 -9.72
CA ALA A 5 -8.08 -11.72 -8.81
C ALA A 5 -7.68 -10.26 -9.02
N ILE A 6 -7.43 -9.56 -7.91
CA ILE A 6 -7.04 -8.15 -7.90
C ILE A 6 -5.74 -8.01 -7.11
N GLY A 7 -4.78 -7.31 -7.70
CA GLY A 7 -3.59 -6.80 -7.01
C GLY A 7 -3.56 -5.29 -7.06
N VAL A 8 -3.32 -4.64 -5.92
CA VAL A 8 -3.14 -3.18 -5.84
C VAL A 8 -1.83 -2.86 -5.15
N ASP A 9 -1.09 -1.88 -5.69
CA ASP A 9 0.07 -1.28 -5.06
C ASP A 9 -0.15 0.22 -4.84
N ILE A 10 -0.20 0.63 -3.57
CA ILE A 10 -0.32 2.03 -3.17
C ILE A 10 1.08 2.63 -3.01
N GLY A 11 1.51 3.37 -4.03
CA GLY A 11 2.74 4.18 -4.04
C GLY A 11 2.57 5.55 -3.39
N GLY A 12 3.63 6.36 -3.36
CA GLY A 12 3.58 7.75 -2.89
C GLY A 12 2.89 8.72 -3.86
N THR A 13 3.04 8.50 -5.17
CA THR A 13 2.46 9.37 -6.21
C THR A 13 1.21 8.75 -6.85
N PHE A 14 1.26 7.45 -7.13
CA PHE A 14 0.19 6.73 -7.81
C PHE A 14 -0.15 5.45 -7.07
N THR A 15 -1.41 5.06 -7.19
CA THR A 15 -1.93 3.76 -6.83
C THR A 15 -2.22 2.99 -8.11
N ASP A 16 -1.60 1.83 -8.24
CA ASP A 16 -1.67 0.97 -9.42
C ASP A 16 -2.50 -0.28 -9.10
N CYS A 17 -3.45 -0.62 -9.97
CA CYS A 17 -4.35 -1.77 -9.83
C CYS A 17 -4.21 -2.69 -11.05
N PHE A 18 -4.11 -3.99 -10.79
CA PHE A 18 -4.19 -5.04 -11.80
C PHE A 18 -5.37 -5.97 -11.48
N LEU A 19 -6.32 -6.04 -12.40
CA LEU A 19 -7.49 -6.92 -12.37
C LEU A 19 -7.31 -8.02 -13.41
N THR A 20 -7.61 -9.28 -13.06
CA THR A 20 -7.59 -10.39 -14.02
C THR A 20 -8.69 -11.41 -13.75
N ASP A 21 -9.18 -12.05 -14.80
CA ASP A 21 -10.07 -13.22 -14.73
C ASP A 21 -9.34 -14.54 -15.03
N GLY A 22 -8.01 -14.52 -15.00
CA GLY A 22 -7.14 -15.66 -15.31
C GLY A 22 -6.86 -15.85 -16.81
N VAL A 23 -7.56 -15.12 -17.69
CA VAL A 23 -7.32 -15.17 -19.15
C VAL A 23 -6.88 -13.82 -19.69
N ARG A 24 -7.51 -12.74 -19.23
CA ARG A 24 -7.20 -11.36 -19.62
C ARG A 24 -6.88 -10.52 -18.38
N GLY A 25 -6.21 -9.40 -18.61
CA GLY A 25 -5.83 -8.44 -17.56
C GLY A 25 -6.23 -7.02 -17.93
N TRP A 26 -6.63 -6.25 -16.91
CA TRP A 26 -7.01 -4.84 -17.00
C TRP A 26 -6.24 -4.04 -15.97
N ARG A 27 -5.89 -2.81 -16.32
CA ARG A 27 -5.06 -1.95 -15.47
C ARG A 27 -5.84 -0.72 -15.07
N GLY A 28 -5.74 -0.39 -13.79
CA GLY A 28 -6.20 0.88 -13.25
C GLY A 28 -5.02 1.64 -12.68
N LYS A 29 -5.01 2.95 -12.84
CA LYS A 29 -4.02 3.83 -12.23
C LYS A 29 -4.71 5.11 -11.80
N ALA A 30 -4.50 5.49 -10.55
CA ALA A 30 -5.03 6.74 -10.00
C ALA A 30 -3.92 7.45 -9.21
N PRO A 31 -3.98 8.79 -9.05
CA PRO A 31 -3.15 9.47 -8.08
C PRO A 31 -3.36 8.88 -6.67
N THR A 32 -2.27 8.68 -5.93
CA THR A 32 -2.39 8.38 -4.50
C THR A 32 -3.00 9.60 -3.81
N THR A 33 -3.86 9.36 -2.82
CA THR A 33 -4.41 10.42 -1.98
C THR A 33 -3.75 10.35 -0.59
N PRO A 34 -2.68 11.13 -0.33
CA PRO A 34 -2.01 11.13 0.96
C PRO A 34 -2.99 11.48 2.08
N GLY A 35 -2.97 10.71 3.18
CA GLY A 35 -3.92 10.88 4.29
C GLY A 35 -5.29 10.22 4.07
N ALA A 36 -5.65 9.84 2.84
CA ALA A 36 -6.85 9.09 2.51
C ALA A 36 -6.56 8.00 1.47
N LEU A 37 -5.64 7.08 1.83
CA LEU A 37 -5.16 6.04 0.91
C LEU A 37 -6.29 5.16 0.33
N ALA A 38 -7.40 5.01 1.06
CA ALA A 38 -8.57 4.29 0.59
C ALA A 38 -9.22 4.94 -0.66
N ASP A 39 -9.18 6.27 -0.78
CA ASP A 39 -9.78 6.97 -1.91
C ASP A 39 -8.97 6.72 -3.19
N GLY A 40 -7.63 6.77 -3.09
CA GLY A 40 -6.74 6.42 -4.19
C GLY A 40 -6.86 4.95 -4.61
N LEU A 41 -7.06 4.04 -3.65
CA LEU A 41 -7.35 2.64 -3.88
C LEU A 41 -8.66 2.45 -4.66
N VAL A 42 -9.75 3.07 -4.22
CA VAL A 42 -11.05 2.97 -4.90
C VAL A 42 -10.97 3.53 -6.31
N ALA A 43 -10.32 4.68 -6.50
CA ALA A 43 -10.15 5.28 -7.82
C ALA A 43 -9.36 4.37 -8.78
N ALA A 44 -8.31 3.70 -8.30
CA ALA A 44 -7.55 2.75 -9.12
C ALA A 44 -8.39 1.50 -9.48
N LEU A 45 -9.21 1.00 -8.55
CA LEU A 45 -10.13 -0.10 -8.80
C LEU A 45 -11.21 0.26 -9.82
N GLU A 46 -11.80 1.46 -9.71
CA GLU A 46 -12.78 1.99 -10.66
C GLU A 46 -12.17 2.12 -12.06
N ALA A 47 -10.93 2.60 -12.17
CA ALA A 47 -10.22 2.68 -13.45
C ALA A 47 -10.03 1.30 -14.10
N ALA A 48 -9.65 0.28 -13.33
CA ALA A 48 -9.50 -1.09 -13.84
C ALA A 48 -10.85 -1.72 -14.26
N ALA A 49 -11.92 -1.46 -13.50
CA ALA A 49 -13.26 -1.94 -13.84
C ALA A 49 -13.81 -1.25 -15.10
N ALA A 50 -13.55 0.06 -15.25
CA ALA A 50 -13.90 0.84 -16.43
C ALA A 50 -13.15 0.37 -17.68
N ASP A 51 -11.85 0.05 -17.58
CA ASP A 51 -11.04 -0.54 -18.66
C ASP A 51 -11.63 -1.89 -19.13
N ARG A 52 -12.21 -2.67 -18.21
CA ARG A 52 -12.97 -3.88 -18.56
C ARG A 52 -14.36 -3.58 -19.14
N GLY A 53 -14.93 -2.42 -18.86
CA GLY A 53 -16.29 -2.04 -19.25
C GLY A 53 -17.39 -2.62 -18.37
N VAL A 54 -17.11 -2.86 -17.08
CA VAL A 54 -18.10 -3.38 -16.12
C VAL A 54 -18.14 -2.52 -14.84
N PRO A 55 -19.27 -2.48 -14.12
CA PRO A 55 -19.35 -1.79 -12.84
C PRO A 55 -18.40 -2.40 -11.79
N LEU A 56 -17.72 -1.55 -11.01
CA LEU A 56 -16.81 -2.01 -9.95
C LEU A 56 -17.50 -2.99 -8.97
N ARG A 57 -18.77 -2.75 -8.62
CA ARG A 57 -19.55 -3.64 -7.73
C ARG A 57 -19.60 -5.09 -8.24
N GLU A 58 -19.65 -5.30 -9.55
CA GLU A 58 -19.75 -6.65 -10.14
C GLU A 58 -18.40 -7.34 -10.13
N VAL A 59 -17.32 -6.58 -10.38
CA VAL A 59 -15.95 -7.06 -10.21
C VAL A 59 -15.72 -7.51 -8.77
N LEU A 60 -16.05 -6.66 -7.80
CA LEU A 60 -15.87 -6.96 -6.37
C LEU A 60 -16.70 -8.17 -5.93
N ALA A 61 -17.95 -8.27 -6.37
CA ALA A 61 -18.81 -9.41 -6.04
C ALA A 61 -18.29 -10.75 -6.58
N ALA A 62 -17.54 -10.72 -7.70
CA ALA A 62 -16.93 -11.90 -8.31
C ALA A 62 -15.43 -12.05 -7.99
N THR A 63 -14.87 -11.22 -7.10
CA THR A 63 -13.46 -11.31 -6.70
C THR A 63 -13.27 -12.40 -5.66
N THR A 64 -12.28 -13.26 -5.89
CA THR A 64 -11.91 -14.36 -4.98
C THR A 64 -10.58 -14.12 -4.28
N HIS A 65 -9.71 -13.31 -4.88
CA HIS A 65 -8.40 -12.97 -4.36
C HIS A 65 -8.18 -11.47 -4.46
N PHE A 66 -7.74 -10.87 -3.35
CA PHE A 66 -7.42 -9.46 -3.28
C PHE A 66 -6.09 -9.30 -2.54
N ALA A 67 -5.09 -8.74 -3.20
CA ALA A 67 -3.79 -8.45 -2.62
C ALA A 67 -3.56 -6.93 -2.62
N LEU A 68 -3.15 -6.41 -1.46
CA LEU A 68 -2.81 -5.01 -1.28
C LEU A 68 -1.36 -4.88 -0.83
N ALA A 69 -0.57 -4.16 -1.61
CA ALA A 69 0.76 -3.71 -1.27
C ALA A 69 0.75 -2.19 -1.06
N THR A 70 1.65 -1.70 -0.21
CA THR A 70 1.85 -0.25 -0.05
C THR A 70 3.28 0.06 0.35
N THR A 71 3.80 1.16 -0.17
CA THR A 71 5.09 1.76 0.23
C THR A 71 4.92 2.84 1.30
N ALA A 72 3.69 3.14 1.74
CA ALA A 72 3.44 4.18 2.74
C ALA A 72 4.17 3.90 4.07
N ILE A 73 4.24 2.64 4.49
CA ILE A 73 4.93 2.24 5.73
C ILE A 73 6.44 2.48 5.60
N THR A 74 7.05 2.03 4.50
CA THR A 74 8.49 2.18 4.27
C THR A 74 8.89 3.64 4.14
N ASN A 75 8.06 4.47 3.48
CA ASN A 75 8.29 5.90 3.37
C ASN A 75 8.14 6.60 4.72
N CYS A 76 7.11 6.26 5.51
CA CYS A 76 6.94 6.79 6.87
C CYS A 76 8.16 6.51 7.76
N LEU A 77 8.75 5.30 7.66
CA LEU A 77 9.98 4.95 8.38
C LEU A 77 11.20 5.73 7.89
N ALA A 78 11.36 5.86 6.56
CA ALA A 78 12.47 6.58 5.96
C ALA A 78 12.44 8.08 6.28
N GLU A 79 11.26 8.70 6.17
CA GLU A 79 11.01 10.12 6.45
C GLU A 79 10.88 10.41 7.95
N ARG A 80 10.79 9.36 8.79
CA ARG A 80 10.54 9.46 10.23
C ARG A 80 9.25 10.22 10.54
N ALA A 81 8.25 10.11 9.67
CA ALA A 81 6.97 10.79 9.76
C ALA A 81 5.93 9.99 10.58
N GLY A 82 6.39 9.21 11.55
CA GLY A 82 5.53 8.41 12.43
C GLY A 82 5.01 9.20 13.63
N ALA A 83 4.07 8.61 14.37
CA ALA A 83 3.59 9.21 15.61
C ALA A 83 4.71 9.26 16.68
N PRO A 84 4.78 10.32 17.51
CA PRO A 84 5.68 10.36 18.66
C PRO A 84 5.48 9.13 19.55
N THR A 85 6.55 8.33 19.71
CA THR A 85 6.50 7.06 20.41
C THR A 85 7.58 7.03 21.49
N GLY A 86 7.20 6.78 22.73
CA GLY A 86 8.12 6.59 23.85
C GLY A 86 8.62 5.14 23.93
N LEU A 87 9.84 4.95 24.42
CA LEU A 87 10.42 3.63 24.68
C LEU A 87 10.64 3.48 26.19
N LEU A 88 10.01 2.47 26.80
CA LEU A 88 10.25 2.09 28.19
C LEU A 88 11.27 0.96 28.24
N VAL A 89 12.33 1.14 29.03
CA VAL A 89 13.40 0.17 29.22
C VAL A 89 13.68 -0.05 30.69
N THR A 90 14.23 -1.21 31.04
CA THR A 90 14.74 -1.48 32.38
C THR A 90 15.81 -0.44 32.75
N ARG A 91 15.82 -0.03 34.03
CA ARG A 91 16.84 0.89 34.56
C ARG A 91 18.24 0.36 34.22
N GLY A 92 19.07 1.19 33.60
CA GLY A 92 20.43 0.85 33.16
C GLY A 92 20.56 0.33 31.72
N PHE A 93 19.45 0.20 30.97
CA PHE A 93 19.46 -0.35 29.60
C PHE A 93 19.16 0.69 28.51
N THR A 94 19.11 1.98 28.83
CA THR A 94 18.86 3.07 27.87
C THR A 94 19.91 3.11 26.75
N ASP A 95 21.17 2.83 27.07
CA ASP A 95 22.29 2.92 26.14
C ASP A 95 22.29 1.82 25.07
N LEU A 96 21.59 0.70 25.31
CA LEU A 96 21.44 -0.36 24.31
C LEU A 96 20.80 0.16 23.02
N TRP A 97 19.90 1.14 23.10
CA TRP A 97 19.26 1.68 21.92
C TRP A 97 20.21 2.53 21.08
N THR A 98 21.14 3.24 21.72
CA THR A 98 22.22 3.98 21.07
C THR A 98 23.24 3.03 20.46
N MET A 99 23.58 1.93 21.15
CA MET A 99 24.51 0.91 20.67
C MET A 99 23.94 0.09 19.51
N ALA A 100 22.65 -0.29 19.56
CA ALA A 100 21.96 -1.00 18.49
C ALA A 100 21.87 -0.19 17.18
N ARG A 101 22.06 1.13 17.24
CA ARG A 101 22.12 1.99 16.06
C ARG A 101 23.45 1.93 15.29
N GLY A 102 24.49 1.27 15.83
CA GLY A 102 25.77 1.01 15.17
C GLY A 102 26.54 2.26 14.71
N HIS A 103 27.82 2.10 14.37
CA HIS A 103 28.68 3.15 13.82
C HIS A 103 28.09 3.73 12.51
N ARG A 104 27.30 4.80 12.60
CA ARG A 104 27.04 5.66 11.45
C ARG A 104 28.28 6.52 11.25
N HIS A 105 29.19 6.05 10.40
CA HIS A 105 30.32 6.85 9.94
C HIS A 105 29.75 8.12 9.30
N ARG A 106 29.88 9.24 9.99
CA ARG A 106 29.72 10.57 9.39
C ARG A 106 31.02 10.82 8.63
N SER A 107 31.01 10.62 7.32
CA SER A 107 31.95 11.28 6.41
C SER A 107 31.42 12.67 6.10
#